data_AF-G5HBB8-F1
#
_entry.id   AF-G5HBB8-F1
#
_cell.length_a   1.000
_cell.length_b   1.000
_cell.length_c   1.000
_cell.angle_alpha   90.00
_cell.angle_beta   90.00
_cell.angle_gamma   90.00
#
_symmetry.space_group_name_H-M   'P 1'
#
loop_
_entity.id
_entity.type
_entity.pdbx_description
1 polymer ?
#
loop_
_entity_poly.entity_id
_entity_poly.type
_entity_poly.pdbx_seq_one_letter_code
_entity_poly.pdbx_strand_id
1 'polypeptide(L)' 'MEKESLFIAVGNQKGGVGKTTYTVLLSSYLHYQMGLRVLVVDCDAPQ' A
#
# COMPACT_ATOMS: atom_id res chain seq x y z
N MET A 1 -15.61 -9.62 -18.17
CA MET A 1 -15.48 -8.39 -17.35
C MET A 1 -14.01 -8.02 -17.33
N GLU A 2 -13.66 -6.83 -17.80
CA GLU A 2 -12.33 -6.29 -17.59
C GLU A 2 -12.11 -6.12 -16.08
N LYS A 3 -10.93 -6.50 -15.60
CA LYS A 3 -10.59 -6.43 -14.19
C LYS A 3 -10.06 -5.02 -13.93
N GLU A 4 -10.90 -4.15 -13.37
CA GLU A 4 -10.48 -2.80 -12.99
C GLU A 4 -9.39 -2.86 -11.90
N SER A 5 -8.45 -1.92 -11.99
CA SER A 5 -7.37 -1.79 -11.01
C SER A 5 -7.86 -1.04 -9.79
N LEU A 6 -7.57 -1.56 -8.60
CA LEU A 6 -7.85 -0.90 -7.33
C LEU A 6 -6.69 0.04 -6.96
N PHE A 7 -6.98 1.31 -6.71
CA PHE A 7 -6.01 2.30 -6.25
C PHE A 7 -6.23 2.62 -4.77
N ILE A 8 -5.16 2.54 -3.96
CA ILE A 8 -5.18 2.79 -2.51
C ILE A 8 -4.08 3.78 -2.17
N ALA A 9 -4.42 4.84 -1.44
CA ALA A 9 -3.45 5.79 -0.89
C ALA A 9 -3.37 5.64 0.64
N VAL A 10 -2.14 5.52 1.16
CA VAL A 10 -1.88 5.42 2.60
C VAL A 10 -1.15 6.68 3.04
N GLY A 11 -1.72 7.43 3.98
CA GLY A 11 -1.17 8.67 4.51
C GLY A 11 -1.15 8.71 6.04
N ASN A 12 -0.35 9.61 6.61
CA ASN A 12 -0.21 9.83 8.03
C ASN A 12 -0.09 11.32 8.37
N GLN A 13 -0.52 11.72 9.57
CA GLN A 13 -0.42 13.11 10.03
C GLN A 13 0.97 13.44 10.60
N LYS A 14 1.75 12.43 11.00
CA LYS A 14 3.07 12.57 11.63
C LYS A 14 3.98 11.41 11.22
N GLY A 15 5.28 11.69 11.08
CA GLY A 15 6.30 10.66 10.89
C GLY A 15 6.34 9.66 12.06
N GLY A 16 6.78 8.43 11.78
CA GLY A 16 6.98 7.40 12.82
C GLY A 16 5.73 6.66 13.30
N VAL A 17 4.53 6.97 12.80
CA VAL A 17 3.28 6.29 13.21
C VAL A 17 3.03 4.93 12.50
N GLY A 18 4.00 4.47 11.71
CA GLY A 18 3.94 3.15 11.07
C GLY A 18 3.27 3.11 9.69
N LYS A 19 3.19 4.23 8.96
CA LYS A 19 2.67 4.28 7.57
C LYS A 19 3.28 3.19 6.69
N THR A 20 4.62 3.14 6.61
CA THR A 20 5.34 2.16 5.79
C THR A 20 5.06 0.73 6.22
N THR A 21 5.05 0.46 7.53
CA THR A 21 4.70 -0.85 8.08
C THR A 21 3.29 -1.28 7.65
N TYR A 22 2.32 -0.37 7.74
CA TYR A 22 0.94 -0.64 7.35
C TYR A 22 0.83 -0.88 5.83
N THR A 23 1.50 -0.08 5.01
CA THR A 23 1.56 -0.25 3.55
C THR A 23 2.10 -1.64 3.17
N VAL A 24 3.19 -2.07 3.80
CA VAL A 24 3.77 -3.41 3.54
C VAL A 24 2.82 -4.52 3.99
N LEU A 25 2.18 -4.38 5.16
CA LEU A 25 1.23 -5.37 5.67
C LEU A 25 0.01 -5.52 4.73
N LEU A 26 -0.58 -4.40 4.33
CA LEU A 26 -1.70 -4.36 3.41
C LEU A 26 -1.34 -4.99 2.05
N SER A 27 -0.19 -4.62 1.48
CA SER A 27 0.27 -5.19 0.21
C SER A 27 0.51 -6.70 0.30
N SER A 28 1.06 -7.17 1.43
CA SER A 28 1.30 -8.59 1.69
C SER A 28 -0.01 -9.36 1.79
N TYR A 29 -1.02 -8.81 2.47
CA TYR A 29 -2.34 -9.42 2.54
C TYR A 29 -3.00 -9.51 1.16
N LEU A 30 -3.01 -8.41 0.40
CA LEU A 30 -3.58 -8.37 -0.96
C LEU A 30 -2.89 -9.36 -1.91
N HIS A 31 -1.57 -9.52 -1.78
CA HIS A 31 -0.82 -10.45 -2.61
C HIS A 31 -1.01 -11.91 -2.17
N TYR A 32 -0.67 -12.24 -0.92
CA TYR A 32 -0.61 -13.63 -0.46
C TYR A 32 -1.98 -14.22 -0.12
N GLN A 33 -2.91 -13.43 0.41
CA GLN A 33 -4.24 -13.93 0.80
C GLN A 33 -5.26 -13.75 -0.32
N MET A 34 -5.15 -12.70 -1.12
CA MET A 34 -6.14 -12.39 -2.18
C MET A 34 -5.66 -12.66 -3.60
N GLY A 35 -4.39 -13.08 -3.78
CA GLY A 35 -3.83 -13.44 -5.09
C GLY A 35 -3.75 -12.27 -6.08
N LEU A 36 -3.73 -11.02 -5.59
CA LEU A 36 -3.63 -9.85 -6.45
C LEU A 36 -2.18 -9.57 -6.85
N ARG A 37 -1.99 -9.05 -8.06
CA ARG A 37 -0.72 -8.42 -8.45
C ARG A 37 -0.71 -7.02 -7.85
N VAL A 38 0.25 -6.75 -6.99
CA VAL A 38 0.33 -5.50 -6.22
C VAL A 38 1.57 -4.73 -6.66
N LEU A 39 1.41 -3.42 -6.88
CA LEU A 39 2.48 -2.46 -7.01
C LEU A 39 2.42 -1.52 -5.81
N VAL A 40 3.54 -1.33 -5.12
CA VAL A 40 3.69 -0.33 -4.07
C VAL A 40 4.59 0.78 -4.59
N VAL A 41 4.14 2.03 -4.48
CA VAL A 41 4.92 3.22 -4.84
C VAL A 41 5.08 4.05 -3.56
N ASP A 42 6.32 4.28 -3.15
CA ASP A 42 6.62 5.16 -2.03
C ASP A 42 6.67 6.61 -2.52
N CYS A 43 5.70 7.40 -2.09
CA CYS A 43 5.58 8.82 -2.41
C CYS A 43 5.94 9.72 -1.20
N ASP A 44 6.63 9.17 -0.18
CA ASP A 44 7.11 9.96 0.95
C ASP A 44 8.47 10.57 0.63
N ALA A 45 8.48 11.79 0.10
CA ALA A 45 9.73 12.51 -0.15
C ALA A 45 10.48 12.80 1.18
N PRO A 46 11.82 12.83 1.18
CA PRO A 46 12.60 13.27 2.33
C PRO A 46 12.13 14.66 2.80
N GLN A 47 11.93 14.82 4.11
CA GLN A 47 11.66 16.11 4.76
C GLN A 47 12.96 16.85 5.06
#